data_AF-A0A7S1E3H5-F1
#
_entry.id   AF-A0A7S1E3H5-F1
#
_cell.length_a   1.000
_cell.length_b   1.000
_cell.length_c   1.000
_cell.angle_alpha   90.00
_cell.angle_beta   90.00
_cell.angle_gamma   90.00
#
_symmetry.space_group_name_H-M   'P 1'
#
loop_
_entity.id
_entity.type
_entity.pdbx_description
1 polymer ?
#
loop_
_entity_poly.entity_id
_entity_poly.type
_entity_poly.pdbx_seq_one_letter_code
_entity_poly.pdbx_strand_id
1 'polypeptide(L)'
;MQSIFVLSGWDGQTLPFQRNMAVFNPDGAATHLKTQWPKMLTGRDGNTSAFLEGELLTMGGHDGSNYLASCEIYTASTPGQGRYPVWTETGAMMSTRAFHGAASIRRSAYVFGGQGSITGPPGPYGSAVGRVAEV
;
A
#
# COMPACT_ATOMS: atom_id res chain seq x y z
N MET A 1 8.55 19.85 6.49
CA MET A 1 9.30 18.66 6.94
C MET A 1 8.85 17.49 6.06
N GLN A 2 9.77 16.71 5.51
CA GLN A 2 9.45 15.56 4.66
C GLN A 2 9.69 14.28 5.46
N SER A 3 8.77 13.32 5.37
CA SER A 3 8.84 12.05 6.08
C SER A 3 8.78 10.89 5.09
N ILE A 4 9.47 9.80 5.41
CA ILE A 4 9.42 8.55 4.67
C ILE A 4 8.48 7.60 5.43
N PHE A 5 7.50 7.05 4.73
CA PHE A 5 6.61 6.02 5.26
C PHE A 5 7.07 4.66 4.76
N VAL A 6 7.23 3.71 5.69
CA VAL A 6 7.49 2.30 5.38
C VAL A 6 6.25 1.53 5.79
N LEU A 7 5.66 0.81 4.84
CA LEU A 7 4.38 0.15 5.00
C LEU A 7 4.53 -1.36 4.81
N SER A 8 3.89 -2.12 5.71
CA SER A 8 3.68 -3.56 5.54
C SER A 8 4.98 -4.35 5.26
N GLY A 9 4.87 -5.49 4.59
CA GLY A 9 6.01 -6.34 4.23
C GLY A 9 6.12 -7.63 5.05
N TRP A 10 7.06 -8.47 4.62
CA TRP A 10 7.37 -9.75 5.25
C TRP A 10 8.76 -9.73 5.88
N ASP A 11 8.86 -10.24 7.11
CA ASP A 11 10.12 -10.35 7.85
C ASP A 11 10.89 -11.66 7.54
N GLY A 12 10.38 -12.46 6.60
CA GLY A 12 10.95 -13.76 6.25
C GLY A 12 10.64 -14.89 7.23
N GLN A 13 9.85 -14.63 8.29
CA GLN A 13 9.64 -15.57 9.40
C GLN A 13 8.18 -15.72 9.82
N THR A 14 7.38 -14.65 9.78
CA THR A 14 6.00 -14.65 10.30
C THR A 14 4.93 -14.46 9.22
N LEU A 15 3.86 -15.26 9.37
CA LEU A 15 2.54 -15.00 8.79
C LEU A 15 1.54 -14.77 9.94
N PRO A 16 0.54 -13.89 9.76
CA PRO A 16 0.28 -13.07 8.58
C PRO A 16 1.31 -11.95 8.40
N PHE A 17 1.44 -11.42 7.19
CA PHE A 17 2.34 -10.31 6.90
C PHE A 17 2.08 -9.08 7.77
N GLN A 18 3.11 -8.27 7.98
CA GLN A 18 3.05 -7.13 8.87
C GLN A 18 2.06 -6.09 8.36
N ARG A 19 1.28 -5.49 9.25
CA ARG A 19 0.32 -4.42 8.93
C ARG A 19 0.75 -3.05 9.47
N ASN A 20 1.94 -3.00 10.06
CA ASN A 20 2.43 -1.83 10.74
C ASN A 20 2.95 -0.82 9.72
N MET A 21 2.82 0.46 10.06
CA MET A 21 3.45 1.57 9.37
C MET A 21 4.56 2.12 10.25
N ALA A 22 5.73 2.36 9.65
CA ALA A 22 6.83 3.08 10.27
C ALA A 22 7.00 4.44 9.58
N VAL A 23 7.44 5.44 10.34
CA VAL A 23 7.77 6.76 9.83
C VAL A 23 9.23 7.05 10.14
N PHE A 24 9.99 7.34 9.09
CA PHE A 24 11.38 7.74 9.16
C PHE A 24 11.49 9.23 8.82
N ASN A 25 12.07 10.02 9.72
CA ASN A 25 12.37 11.42 9.48
C ASN A 25 13.87 11.57 9.23
N PRO A 26 14.31 11.99 8.02
CA PRO A 26 15.72 12.05 7.64
C PRO A 26 16.51 13.14 8.38
N ASP A 27 15.85 14.06 9.08
CA ASP A 27 16.45 15.19 9.79
C ASP A 27 16.93 14.85 11.21
N GLY A 28 16.93 13.57 11.61
CA GLY A 28 17.52 13.10 12.86
C GLY A 28 16.59 13.11 14.07
N ALA A 29 15.33 13.55 13.91
CA ALA A 29 14.29 13.26 14.88
C ALA A 29 13.98 11.76 14.85
N ALA A 30 14.23 11.07 15.97
CA ALA A 30 14.17 9.62 16.14
C ALA A 30 13.20 8.88 15.19
N THR A 31 13.69 7.81 14.56
CA THR A 31 12.86 6.79 13.91
C THR A 31 11.91 6.21 14.93
N HIS A 32 10.69 6.72 14.96
CA HIS A 32 9.68 6.16 15.83
C HIS A 32 8.96 5.06 15.06
N LEU A 33 9.40 3.81 15.25
CA LEU A 33 8.50 2.67 15.15
C LEU A 33 7.45 2.81 16.26
N LYS A 34 6.46 3.70 16.08
CA LYS A 34 5.38 3.79 17.07
C LYS A 34 4.44 2.62 16.82
N THR A 35 4.34 1.74 17.81
CA THR A 35 3.26 0.75 17.95
C THR A 35 1.86 1.38 18.03
N GLN A 36 1.75 2.72 18.02
CA GLN A 36 0.51 3.49 18.10
C GLN A 36 0.01 4.05 16.75
N TRP A 37 0.71 3.86 15.63
CA TRP A 37 0.13 4.24 14.33
C TRP A 37 -0.99 3.28 13.93
N PRO A 38 -2.03 3.76 13.22
CA PRO A 38 -3.07 2.89 12.70
C PRO A 38 -2.44 1.85 11.77
N LYS A 39 -2.87 0.60 11.95
CA LYS A 39 -2.45 -0.52 11.12
C LYS A 39 -3.28 -0.55 9.85
N MET A 40 -2.67 -1.01 8.77
CA MET A 40 -3.40 -1.38 7.57
C MET A 40 -4.43 -2.47 7.89
N LEU A 41 -5.47 -2.57 7.07
CA LEU A 41 -6.50 -3.59 7.17
C LEU A 41 -5.91 -4.95 6.78
N THR A 42 -5.15 -5.01 5.68
CA THR A 42 -4.54 -6.25 5.16
C THR A 42 -3.02 -6.20 5.24
N GLY A 43 -2.42 -7.30 5.74
CA GLY A 43 -0.97 -7.50 5.68
C GLY A 43 -0.59 -7.94 4.28
N ARG A 44 0.34 -7.23 3.65
CA ARG A 44 0.69 -7.43 2.25
C ARG A 44 2.21 -7.33 2.04
N ASP A 45 2.73 -8.18 1.16
CA ASP A 45 4.11 -8.09 0.67
C ASP A 45 4.11 -7.79 -0.84
N GLY A 46 5.15 -7.10 -1.32
CA GLY A 46 5.25 -6.68 -2.72
C GLY A 46 4.18 -5.69 -3.17
N ASN A 47 3.55 -4.95 -2.25
CA ASN A 47 2.64 -3.85 -2.58
C ASN A 47 3.42 -2.62 -3.06
N THR A 48 2.73 -1.68 -3.70
CA THR A 48 3.25 -0.33 -3.95
C THR A 48 2.39 0.72 -3.28
N SER A 49 2.96 1.91 -3.08
CA SER A 49 2.23 3.03 -2.49
C SER A 49 2.46 4.31 -3.29
N ALA A 50 1.44 5.16 -3.34
CA ALA A 50 1.47 6.43 -4.03
C ALA A 50 0.87 7.52 -3.12
N PHE A 51 1.49 8.69 -3.09
CA PHE A 51 0.96 9.84 -2.36
C PHE A 51 0.04 10.65 -3.28
N LEU A 52 -1.20 10.84 -2.85
CA LEU A 52 -2.28 11.53 -3.57
C LEU A 52 -2.81 12.67 -2.68
N GLU A 53 -2.41 13.91 -2.96
CA GLU A 53 -2.96 15.12 -2.32
C GLU A 53 -3.11 15.09 -0.79
N GLY A 54 -2.16 14.50 -0.05
CA GLY A 54 -2.23 14.43 1.41
C GLY A 54 -2.53 13.04 1.96
N GLU A 55 -2.91 12.11 1.09
CA GLU A 55 -3.28 10.74 1.43
C GLU A 55 -2.28 9.74 0.85
N LEU A 56 -2.09 8.62 1.53
CA LEU A 56 -1.17 7.57 1.10
C LEU A 56 -1.97 6.35 0.65
N LEU A 57 -2.06 6.15 -0.66
CA LEU A 57 -2.72 5.01 -1.27
C LEU A 57 -1.73 3.83 -1.33
N THR A 58 -2.14 2.67 -0.83
CA THR A 58 -1.42 1.40 -0.95
C THR A 58 -2.21 0.44 -1.83
N MET A 59 -1.55 -0.22 -2.78
CA MET A 59 -2.19 -1.00 -3.84
C MET A 59 -1.56 -2.39 -3.97
N GLY A 60 -2.42 -3.40 -4.11
CA GLY A 60 -2.03 -4.78 -4.45
C GLY A 60 -1.09 -5.42 -3.43
N GLY A 61 -0.17 -6.26 -3.90
CA GLY A 61 0.67 -7.11 -3.08
C GLY A 61 0.12 -8.54 -2.97
N HIS A 62 0.67 -9.30 -2.04
CA HIS A 62 0.29 -10.67 -1.73
C HIS A 62 0.01 -10.76 -0.23
N ASP A 63 -1.02 -11.48 0.21
CA ASP A 63 -1.38 -11.60 1.65
C ASP A 63 -0.77 -12.84 2.35
N GLY A 64 0.02 -13.62 1.60
CA GLY A 64 0.58 -14.89 2.03
C GLY A 64 -0.11 -16.09 1.36
N SER A 65 -1.29 -15.87 0.77
CA SER A 65 -2.04 -16.90 0.02
C SER A 65 -2.47 -16.43 -1.38
N ASN A 66 -2.86 -15.16 -1.54
CA ASN A 66 -3.44 -14.60 -2.74
C ASN A 66 -2.77 -13.30 -3.16
N TYR A 67 -2.70 -13.08 -4.48
CA TYR A 67 -2.44 -11.75 -5.02
C TYR A 67 -3.65 -10.84 -4.78
N LEU A 68 -3.39 -9.60 -4.42
CA LEU A 68 -4.40 -8.62 -4.07
C LEU A 68 -4.67 -7.66 -5.23
N ALA A 69 -5.95 -7.38 -5.45
CA ALA A 69 -6.42 -6.24 -6.23
C ALA A 69 -6.86 -5.08 -5.32
N SER A 70 -7.07 -5.35 -4.03
CA SER A 70 -7.54 -4.37 -3.05
C SER A 70 -6.53 -3.24 -2.87
N CYS A 71 -7.06 -2.05 -2.66
CA CYS A 71 -6.30 -0.87 -2.30
C CYS A 71 -6.84 -0.30 -0.99
N GLU A 72 -5.94 0.30 -0.23
CA GLU A 72 -6.27 0.95 1.03
C GLU A 72 -5.63 2.33 1.06
N ILE A 73 -6.36 3.31 1.58
CA ILE A 73 -5.89 4.68 1.69
C ILE A 73 -5.72 5.06 3.15
N TYR A 74 -4.56 5.64 3.45
CA TYR A 74 -4.28 6.26 4.72
C TYR A 74 -4.59 7.75 4.64
N THR A 75 -5.54 8.18 5.46
CA THR A 75 -5.85 9.59 5.67
C THR A 75 -5.24 10.01 7.00
N ALA A 76 -4.27 10.91 6.94
CA ALA A 76 -3.72 11.52 8.15
C ALA A 76 -4.78 12.39 8.82
N SER A 77 -4.75 12.48 10.15
CA SER A 77 -5.57 13.44 10.88
C SER A 77 -5.20 14.86 10.45
N THR A 78 -6.12 15.59 9.83
CA THR A 78 -5.95 17.03 9.66
C THR A 78 -6.13 17.71 11.01
N PRO A 79 -5.18 18.55 11.47
CA PRO A 79 -5.35 19.31 12.71
C PRO A 79 -6.68 20.06 12.72
N GLY A 80 -7.46 19.90 13.79
CA GLY A 80 -8.75 20.59 13.98
C GLY A 80 -9.99 19.91 13.39
N GLN A 81 -9.86 18.80 12.65
CA GLN A 81 -11.00 18.10 12.02
C GLN A 81 -11.57 16.93 12.86
N GLY A 82 -11.00 16.64 14.03
CA GLY A 82 -11.48 15.57 14.92
C GLY A 82 -11.37 14.14 14.38
N ARG A 83 -10.78 13.96 13.19
CA ARG A 83 -10.53 12.64 12.59
C ARG A 83 -9.20 12.10 13.09
N TYR A 84 -9.20 10.88 13.62
CA TYR A 84 -7.97 10.16 13.94
C TYR A 84 -7.36 9.58 12.66
N PRO A 85 -6.03 9.43 12.59
CA PRO A 85 -5.39 8.78 11.45
C PRO A 85 -5.94 7.37 11.27
N VAL A 86 -6.29 7.00 10.04
CA VAL A 86 -6.97 5.72 9.78
C VAL A 86 -6.64 5.18 8.38
N TRP A 87 -6.64 3.86 8.28
CA TRP A 87 -6.63 3.13 7.00
C TRP A 87 -8.06 2.74 6.64
N THR A 88 -8.47 3.04 5.41
CA THR A 88 -9.78 2.66 4.88
C THR A 88 -9.60 1.92 3.56
N GLU A 89 -10.41 0.89 3.33
CA GLU A 89 -10.49 0.26 2.01
C GLU A 89 -11.05 1.26 0.99
N THR A 90 -10.54 1.21 -0.24
CA THR A 90 -11.01 2.07 -1.34
C THR A 90 -11.22 1.23 -2.60
N GLY A 91 -11.32 1.86 -3.77
CA GLY A 91 -11.43 1.16 -5.05
C GLY A 91 -10.37 0.08 -5.24
N ALA A 92 -10.64 -0.89 -6.13
CA ALA A 92 -9.75 -2.00 -6.42
C ALA A 92 -9.18 -1.92 -7.85
N MET A 93 -8.01 -2.52 -8.06
CA MET A 93 -7.45 -2.70 -9.39
C MET A 93 -8.28 -3.72 -10.20
N MET A 94 -8.29 -3.58 -11.52
CA MET A 94 -8.96 -4.54 -12.42
C MET A 94 -8.35 -5.95 -12.41
N SER A 95 -7.13 -6.09 -11.90
CA SER A 95 -6.46 -7.39 -11.78
C SER A 95 -5.61 -7.40 -10.52
N THR A 96 -5.47 -8.57 -9.93
CA THR A 96 -4.56 -8.78 -8.79
C THR A 96 -3.11 -8.60 -9.23
N ARG A 97 -2.27 -7.93 -8.41
CA ARG A 97 -0.86 -7.66 -8.75
C ARG A 97 0.00 -7.52 -7.49
N ALA A 98 1.18 -8.12 -7.48
CA ALA A 98 2.28 -7.88 -6.54
C ALA A 98 3.58 -7.57 -7.31
N PHE A 99 4.57 -6.98 -6.63
CA PHE A 99 5.87 -6.59 -7.18
C PHE A 99 5.78 -5.70 -8.42
N HIS A 100 4.70 -4.92 -8.54
CA HIS A 100 4.50 -3.94 -9.60
C HIS A 100 5.25 -2.65 -9.26
N GLY A 101 5.32 -1.73 -10.22
CA GLY A 101 5.68 -0.33 -9.94
C GLY A 101 4.45 0.56 -9.96
N ALA A 102 4.54 1.70 -9.27
CA ALA A 102 3.51 2.72 -9.31
C ALA A 102 4.12 4.13 -9.35
N ALA A 103 3.41 5.06 -9.98
CA ALA A 103 3.72 6.48 -9.97
C ALA A 103 2.42 7.29 -9.81
N SER A 104 2.47 8.41 -9.08
CA SER A 104 1.35 9.35 -9.04
C SER A 104 1.60 10.57 -9.90
N ILE A 105 0.53 11.07 -10.52
CA ILE A 105 0.49 12.36 -11.19
C ILE A 105 -0.81 13.03 -10.76
N ARG A 106 -0.70 14.18 -10.08
CA ARG A 106 -1.85 14.86 -9.44
C ARG A 106 -2.56 13.91 -8.45
N ARG A 107 -3.88 13.78 -8.56
CA ARG A 107 -4.72 12.92 -7.72
C ARG A 107 -4.93 11.52 -8.29
N SER A 108 -4.08 11.07 -9.20
CA SER A 108 -4.20 9.76 -9.86
C SER A 108 -2.95 8.91 -9.64
N ALA A 109 -3.15 7.61 -9.46
CA ALA A 109 -2.09 6.61 -9.36
C ALA A 109 -2.06 5.72 -10.62
N TYR A 110 -0.86 5.49 -11.15
CA TYR A 110 -0.61 4.68 -12.34
C TYR A 110 0.20 3.46 -11.93
N VAL A 111 -0.33 2.27 -12.19
CA VAL A 111 0.28 0.98 -11.85
C VAL A 111 0.77 0.27 -13.11
N PHE A 112 2.00 -0.22 -13.08
CA PHE A 112 2.64 -0.88 -14.22
C PHE A 112 3.33 -2.19 -13.84
N GLY A 113 3.18 -3.19 -14.71
CA GLY A 113 3.77 -4.51 -14.54
C GLY A 113 3.25 -5.25 -13.31
N GLY A 114 4.17 -5.99 -12.68
CA GLY A 114 3.90 -6.91 -11.57
C GLY A 114 3.38 -8.26 -12.01
N GLN A 115 3.22 -9.13 -11.02
CA GLN A 115 2.70 -10.48 -11.15
C GLN A 115 1.35 -10.59 -10.47
N GLY A 116 0.39 -11.21 -11.13
CA GLY A 116 -0.82 -11.68 -10.48
C GLY A 116 -1.65 -12.52 -11.43
N SER A 117 -2.87 -12.85 -11.01
CA SER A 117 -3.78 -13.64 -11.81
C SER A 117 -4.95 -12.78 -12.29
N ILE A 118 -5.29 -12.93 -13.58
CA ILE A 118 -6.57 -12.43 -14.13
C ILE A 118 -7.74 -13.29 -13.61
N THR A 119 -7.49 -14.52 -13.12
CA THR A 119 -8.53 -15.54 -12.88
C THR A 119 -8.40 -16.31 -11.54
N GLY A 120 -7.64 -15.82 -10.56
CA GLY A 120 -7.25 -16.65 -9.39
C GLY A 120 -6.40 -17.87 -9.80
N PRO A 121 -6.21 -18.85 -8.89
CA PRO A 121 -4.97 -19.23 -8.15
C PRO A 121 -3.60 -18.83 -8.78
N PRO A 122 -2.43 -19.14 -8.17
CA PRO A 122 -1.13 -18.70 -8.71
C PRO A 122 -0.84 -19.39 -10.06
N GLY A 123 -1.04 -18.64 -11.15
CA GLY A 123 -0.61 -19.00 -12.50
C GLY A 123 0.80 -18.49 -12.82
N PRO A 124 1.49 -19.08 -13.81
CA PRO A 124 2.84 -18.67 -14.22
C PRO A 124 2.84 -17.20 -14.63
N TYR A 125 3.92 -16.49 -14.24
CA TYR A 125 4.22 -15.06 -14.44
C TYR A 125 3.43 -14.40 -15.59
N GLY A 126 2.18 -14.03 -15.33
CA GLY A 126 1.26 -13.50 -16.33
C GLY A 126 1.41 -12.00 -16.46
N SER A 127 1.57 -11.52 -17.70
CA SER A 127 1.66 -10.10 -18.02
C SER A 127 0.40 -9.37 -17.58
N ALA A 128 0.53 -8.54 -16.56
CA ALA A 128 -0.57 -7.74 -16.08
C ALA A 128 -0.62 -6.46 -16.95
N VAL A 129 -1.55 -6.40 -17.93
CA VAL A 129 -1.69 -5.27 -18.87
C VAL A 129 -1.97 -3.98 -18.08
N GLY A 130 -1.14 -2.96 -18.25
CA GLY A 130 -1.25 -1.69 -17.51
C GLY A 130 -2.48 -0.90 -17.96
N ARG A 131 -3.40 -0.61 -17.04
CA ARG A 131 -4.35 0.50 -17.24
C ARG A 131 -4.77 1.11 -15.91
N VAL A 132 -5.00 2.42 -16.00
CA VAL A 132 -5.20 3.42 -14.95
C VAL A 132 -6.27 3.01 -13.95
N ALA A 133 -5.97 3.08 -12.65
CA ALA A 133 -6.99 3.22 -11.62
C ALA A 133 -7.20 4.72 -11.42
N GLU A 134 -8.27 5.27 -11.98
CA GLU A 134 -8.75 6.60 -11.59
C GLU A 134 -9.53 6.42 -10.29
N VAL A 135 -9.13 7.14 -9.25
CA VAL A 135 -9.83 7.23 -7.97
C VAL A 135 -10.41 8.63 -7.82
#